data_AF-A0A943JS42-F1
#
_entry.id   AF-A0A943JS42-F1
#
_cell.length_a   1.000
_cell.length_b   1.000
_cell.length_c   1.000
_cell.angle_alpha   90.00
_cell.angle_beta   90.00
_cell.angle_gamma   90.00
#
_symmetry.space_group_name_H-M   'P 1'
#
loop_
_entity.id
_entity.type
_entity.pdbx_description
1 polymer ?
#
loop_
_entity_poly.entity_id
_entity_poly.type
_entity_poly.pdbx_seq_one_letter_code
_entity_poly.pdbx_strand_id
1 'polypeptide(L)'
;MSYDLMAFEIFKAPKDKEEFFKWYDKQSEWEEDHDYDDINVSSEKLQNFYKEMIKTFPPMNGEECPSDEEIENNPELEDYLTDYCIGYDVIYVAFSWDKSDEAYNLMKELCKKYEVGFFDVSGEGDIFY
;
A
#
# COMPACT_ATOMS: atom_id res chain seq x y z
N MET A 1 0.83 5.82 -15.94
CA MET A 1 1.26 4.51 -15.41
C MET A 1 1.49 4.72 -13.93
N SER A 2 1.04 3.82 -13.07
CA SER A 2 1.32 3.89 -11.63
C SER A 2 2.65 3.22 -11.32
N TYR A 3 3.23 3.59 -10.17
CA TYR A 3 4.31 2.84 -9.55
C TYR A 3 3.73 2.11 -8.34
N ASP A 4 3.71 0.80 -8.42
CA ASP A 4 2.98 -0.04 -7.48
C ASP A 4 3.93 -0.72 -6.48
N LEU A 5 3.50 -0.76 -5.22
CA LEU A 5 4.20 -1.40 -4.10
C LEU A 5 3.19 -2.15 -3.23
N MET A 6 3.67 -3.08 -2.39
CA MET A 6 2.82 -3.82 -1.47
C MET A 6 3.46 -3.99 -0.09
N ALA A 7 2.70 -3.67 0.96
CA ALA A 7 3.02 -4.03 2.33
C ALA A 7 2.26 -5.32 2.70
N PHE A 8 2.86 -6.21 3.49
CA PHE A 8 2.23 -7.50 3.80
C PHE A 8 2.58 -8.07 5.18
N GLU A 9 1.77 -9.01 5.65
CA GLU A 9 2.06 -9.77 6.87
C GLU A 9 3.25 -10.72 6.72
N ILE A 10 4.35 -10.44 7.42
CA ILE A 10 5.63 -11.16 7.32
C ILE A 10 5.47 -12.67 7.54
N PHE A 11 4.57 -13.08 8.43
CA PHE A 11 4.34 -14.47 8.80
C PHE A 11 3.31 -15.19 7.91
N LYS A 12 2.61 -14.46 7.04
CA LYS A 12 1.66 -15.01 6.07
C LYS A 12 2.31 -15.24 4.71
N ALA A 13 3.25 -14.38 4.34
CA ALA A 13 3.98 -14.49 3.08
C ALA A 13 5.02 -15.63 3.09
N PRO A 14 5.05 -16.50 2.06
CA PRO A 14 6.10 -17.50 1.88
C PRO A 14 7.48 -16.85 1.73
N LYS A 15 8.54 -17.47 2.25
CA LYS A 15 9.92 -16.94 2.13
C LYS A 15 10.63 -17.34 0.84
N ASP A 16 10.19 -18.44 0.22
CA ASP A 16 10.65 -18.81 -1.12
C ASP A 16 10.08 -17.85 -2.16
N LYS A 17 10.89 -17.43 -3.13
CA LYS A 17 10.50 -16.40 -4.10
C LYS A 17 9.42 -16.90 -5.06
N GLU A 18 9.47 -18.15 -5.51
CA GLU A 18 8.46 -18.70 -6.42
C GLU A 18 7.12 -18.89 -5.68
N GLU A 19 7.17 -19.36 -4.44
CA GLU A 19 5.97 -19.46 -3.59
C GLU A 19 5.40 -18.08 -3.24
N PHE A 20 6.24 -17.08 -3.00
CA PHE A 20 5.82 -15.71 -2.75
C PHE A 20 5.02 -15.15 -3.94
N PHE A 21 5.50 -15.33 -5.18
CA PHE A 21 4.76 -14.86 -6.35
C PHE A 21 3.41 -15.57 -6.52
N LYS A 22 3.34 -16.89 -6.31
CA LYS A 22 2.06 -17.62 -6.33
C LYS A 22 1.10 -17.14 -5.25
N TRP A 23 1.63 -16.74 -4.10
CA TRP A 23 0.83 -16.16 -3.02
C TRP A 23 0.38 -14.74 -3.36
N TYR A 24 1.27 -13.89 -3.87
CA TYR A 24 0.96 -12.54 -4.35
C TYR A 24 -0.11 -12.56 -5.45
N ASP A 25 -0.01 -13.45 -6.43
CA ASP A 25 -1.00 -13.58 -7.51
C ASP A 25 -2.40 -13.80 -6.91
N LYS A 26 -2.54 -14.68 -5.91
CA LYS A 26 -3.80 -14.90 -5.20
C LYS A 26 -4.29 -13.69 -4.41
N GLN A 27 -3.39 -12.96 -3.75
CA GLN A 27 -3.78 -11.75 -3.02
C GLN A 27 -4.33 -10.69 -3.98
N SER A 28 -3.74 -10.58 -5.17
CA SER A 28 -4.14 -9.62 -6.21
C SER A 28 -5.31 -10.07 -7.10
N GLU A 29 -5.91 -11.23 -6.82
CA GLU A 29 -7.20 -11.63 -7.39
C GLU A 29 -8.39 -10.89 -6.73
N TRP A 30 -8.18 -10.32 -5.54
CA TRP A 30 -9.18 -9.52 -4.81
C TRP A 30 -10.51 -10.26 -4.59
N GLU A 31 -10.44 -11.53 -4.17
CA GLU A 31 -11.61 -12.39 -3.93
C GLU A 31 -12.17 -12.33 -2.49
N GLU A 32 -11.69 -11.41 -1.65
CA GLU A 32 -12.11 -11.30 -0.25
C GLU A 32 -13.49 -10.63 -0.15
N ASP A 33 -14.29 -11.05 0.84
CA ASP A 33 -15.67 -10.56 1.04
C ASP A 33 -15.70 -9.39 2.04
N HIS A 34 -15.12 -8.25 1.63
CA HIS A 34 -15.17 -6.98 2.36
C HIS A 34 -14.97 -5.77 1.44
N ASP A 35 -15.04 -4.57 2.01
CA ASP A 35 -14.67 -3.33 1.34
C ASP A 35 -13.15 -3.17 1.34
N TYR A 36 -12.55 -2.93 0.17
CA TYR A 36 -11.11 -2.76 0.00
C TYR A 36 -10.59 -1.38 0.42
N ASP A 37 -11.50 -0.47 0.79
CA ASP A 37 -11.18 0.82 1.41
C ASP A 37 -11.18 0.75 2.96
N ASP A 38 -11.63 -0.36 3.57
CA ASP A 38 -11.75 -0.49 5.03
C ASP A 38 -10.47 -1.01 5.68
N ILE A 39 -9.66 -0.10 6.24
CA ILE A 39 -8.44 -0.45 6.97
C ILE A 39 -8.66 -1.36 8.18
N ASN A 40 -9.88 -1.42 8.74
CA ASN A 40 -10.15 -2.22 9.93
C ASN A 40 -10.17 -3.74 9.67
N VAL A 41 -10.18 -4.17 8.39
CA VAL A 41 -10.12 -5.59 8.03
C VAL A 41 -8.73 -6.19 8.26
N SER A 42 -7.67 -5.38 8.17
CA SER A 42 -6.29 -5.83 8.29
C SER A 42 -5.81 -5.91 9.75
N SER A 43 -4.62 -6.48 9.94
CA SER A 43 -3.97 -6.53 11.26
C SER A 43 -3.66 -5.13 11.83
N GLU A 44 -3.45 -5.05 13.14
CA GLU A 44 -3.02 -3.82 13.82
C GLU A 44 -1.72 -3.23 13.22
N LYS A 45 -0.79 -4.08 12.76
CA LYS A 45 0.47 -3.62 12.17
C LYS A 45 0.25 -2.95 10.82
N LEU A 46 -0.56 -3.56 9.96
CA LEU A 46 -0.94 -2.99 8.66
C LEU A 46 -1.79 -1.72 8.84
N GLN A 47 -2.70 -1.70 9.82
CA GLN A 47 -3.44 -0.49 10.19
C GLN A 47 -2.51 0.66 10.59
N ASN A 48 -1.51 0.39 11.42
CA ASN A 48 -0.55 1.42 11.86
C ASN A 48 0.37 1.89 10.72
N PHE A 49 0.76 0.99 9.82
CA PHE A 49 1.47 1.32 8.58
C PHE A 49 0.63 2.27 7.71
N TYR A 50 -0.62 1.91 7.40
CA TYR A 50 -1.52 2.70 6.57
C TYR A 50 -1.74 4.09 7.15
N LYS A 51 -2.09 4.19 8.44
CA LYS A 51 -2.34 5.47 9.13
C LYS A 51 -1.16 6.43 9.09
N GLU A 52 0.07 5.91 8.99
CA GLU A 52 1.25 6.75 8.82
C GLU A 52 1.50 7.09 7.34
N MET A 53 1.25 6.15 6.43
CA MET A 53 1.44 6.33 4.98
C MET A 53 0.53 7.43 4.41
N ILE A 54 -0.75 7.45 4.81
CA ILE A 54 -1.73 8.41 4.31
C ILE A 54 -1.46 9.87 4.70
N LYS A 55 -0.52 10.10 5.64
CA LYS A 55 -0.09 11.47 6.01
C LYS A 55 0.73 12.14 4.91
N THR A 56 1.37 11.35 4.05
CA THR A 56 2.13 11.84 2.89
C THR A 56 1.40 11.53 1.61
N PHE A 57 0.80 10.34 1.50
CA PHE A 57 0.12 9.84 0.31
C PHE A 57 -1.35 9.58 0.63
N PRO A 58 -2.21 10.61 0.71
CA PRO A 58 -3.61 10.42 1.07
C PRO A 58 -4.36 9.52 0.07
N PRO A 59 -5.36 8.76 0.53
CA PRO A 59 -6.08 7.84 -0.31
C PRO A 59 -7.00 8.58 -1.28
N MET A 60 -7.20 8.02 -2.47
CA MET A 60 -8.18 8.49 -3.46
C MET A 60 -9.62 8.10 -3.11
N ASN A 61 -9.79 7.08 -2.28
CA ASN A 61 -11.07 6.45 -1.95
C ASN A 61 -11.21 6.26 -0.43
N GLY A 62 -12.39 5.85 0.02
CA GLY A 62 -12.68 5.60 1.43
C GLY A 62 -12.91 6.85 2.30
N GLU A 63 -13.04 6.61 3.61
CA GLU A 63 -13.39 7.64 4.62
C GLU A 63 -12.30 8.71 4.81
N GLU A 64 -11.03 8.35 4.57
CA GLU A 64 -9.87 9.24 4.75
C GLU A 64 -9.50 9.99 3.46
N CYS A 65 -10.31 9.89 2.40
CA CYS A 65 -10.09 10.63 1.15
C CYS A 65 -10.27 12.14 1.39
N PRO A 66 -9.31 12.99 0.94
CA PRO A 66 -9.46 14.44 1.03
C PRO A 66 -10.73 14.93 0.32
N SER A 67 -11.37 15.94 0.89
CA SER A 67 -12.53 16.58 0.26
C SER A 67 -12.15 17.37 -0.99
N ASP A 68 -13.11 17.58 -1.90
CA ASP A 68 -12.93 18.42 -3.09
C ASP A 68 -12.36 19.82 -2.74
N GLU A 69 -12.82 20.42 -1.62
CA GLU A 69 -12.32 21.71 -1.16
C GLU A 69 -10.84 21.66 -0.73
N GLU A 70 -10.39 20.57 -0.10
CA GLU A 70 -8.97 20.40 0.27
C GLU A 70 -8.08 20.23 -0.96
N ILE A 71 -8.56 19.50 -1.97
CA ILE A 71 -7.88 19.30 -3.25
C ILE A 71 -7.79 20.63 -4.02
N GLU A 72 -8.91 21.36 -4.16
CA GLU A 72 -8.94 22.66 -4.86
C GLU A 72 -8.02 23.70 -4.21
N ASN A 73 -7.92 23.69 -2.88
CA ASN A 73 -7.06 24.61 -2.13
C ASN A 73 -5.58 24.19 -2.11
N ASN A 74 -5.25 22.95 -2.50
CA ASN A 74 -3.90 22.45 -2.58
C ASN A 74 -3.67 21.66 -3.88
N PRO A 75 -3.37 22.35 -5.00
CA PRO A 75 -3.18 21.69 -6.30
C PRO A 75 -2.05 20.65 -6.33
N GLU A 76 -1.07 20.73 -5.44
CA GLU A 76 0.00 19.72 -5.34
C GLU A 76 -0.51 18.40 -4.72
N LEU A 77 -1.65 18.42 -4.01
CA LEU A 77 -2.25 17.24 -3.40
C LEU A 77 -2.66 16.19 -4.43
N GLU A 78 -3.09 16.63 -5.63
CA GLU A 78 -3.47 15.73 -6.72
C GLU A 78 -2.33 14.77 -7.10
N ASP A 79 -1.07 15.24 -7.04
CA ASP A 79 0.11 14.41 -7.35
C ASP A 79 0.41 13.35 -6.26
N TYR A 80 -0.12 13.53 -5.05
CA TYR A 80 0.07 12.65 -3.90
C TYR A 80 -1.14 11.75 -3.61
N LEU A 81 -2.29 12.02 -4.24
CA LEU A 81 -3.44 11.12 -4.21
C LEU A 81 -3.03 9.73 -4.70
N THR A 82 -3.30 8.74 -3.86
CA THR A 82 -2.78 7.39 -4.02
C THR A 82 -3.91 6.38 -3.90
N ASP A 83 -3.92 5.37 -4.76
CA ASP A 83 -4.92 4.31 -4.69
C ASP A 83 -4.43 3.19 -3.77
N TYR A 84 -5.30 2.78 -2.84
CA TYR A 84 -5.02 1.76 -1.85
C TYR A 84 -6.03 0.62 -2.02
N CYS A 85 -5.53 -0.61 -2.02
CA CYS A 85 -6.36 -1.81 -1.97
C CYS A 85 -5.96 -2.60 -0.72
N ILE A 86 -6.85 -2.61 0.27
CA ILE A 86 -6.58 -3.11 1.63
C ILE A 86 -7.21 -4.49 1.76
N GLY A 87 -6.39 -5.54 1.77
CA GLY A 87 -6.82 -6.90 2.07
C GLY A 87 -6.57 -7.31 3.53
N TYR A 88 -6.90 -8.55 3.88
CA TYR A 88 -6.65 -9.05 5.24
C TYR A 88 -5.15 -9.09 5.60
N ASP A 89 -4.33 -9.57 4.66
CA ASP A 89 -2.91 -9.86 4.86
C ASP A 89 -1.97 -8.92 4.06
N VAL A 90 -2.52 -8.04 3.21
CA VAL A 90 -1.78 -7.13 2.33
C VAL A 90 -2.40 -5.75 2.25
N ILE A 91 -1.58 -4.74 1.99
CA ILE A 91 -2.01 -3.43 1.50
C ILE A 91 -1.23 -3.17 0.20
N TYR A 92 -1.95 -3.16 -0.91
CA TYR A 92 -1.41 -2.80 -2.21
C TYR A 92 -1.60 -1.30 -2.44
N VAL A 93 -0.57 -0.64 -2.96
CA VAL A 93 -0.55 0.81 -3.07
C VAL A 93 -0.02 1.22 -4.43
N ALA A 94 -0.83 1.98 -5.16
CA ALA A 94 -0.52 2.47 -6.50
C ALA A 94 -0.30 3.99 -6.47
N PHE A 95 0.96 4.39 -6.58
CA PHE A 95 1.39 5.78 -6.56
C PHE A 95 1.46 6.40 -7.96
N SER A 96 1.42 7.72 -8.04
CA SER A 96 1.90 8.43 -9.24
C SER A 96 3.36 8.04 -9.52
N TRP A 97 3.69 7.78 -10.79
CA TRP A 97 5.05 7.46 -11.20
C TRP A 97 6.03 8.58 -10.87
N ASP A 98 5.58 9.84 -10.92
CA ASP A 98 6.43 11.00 -10.60
C ASP A 98 6.84 11.05 -9.12
N LYS A 99 6.18 10.25 -8.26
CA LYS A 99 6.48 10.10 -6.84
C LYS A 99 7.16 8.77 -6.49
N SER A 100 7.57 7.97 -7.48
CA SER A 100 8.09 6.60 -7.25
C SER A 100 9.24 6.55 -6.24
N ASP A 101 10.22 7.44 -6.36
CA ASP A 101 11.39 7.46 -5.48
C ASP A 101 11.01 7.83 -4.03
N GLU A 102 10.10 8.79 -3.86
CA GLU A 102 9.59 9.19 -2.55
C GLU A 102 8.76 8.07 -1.92
N ALA A 103 7.84 7.50 -2.69
CA ALA A 103 6.97 6.41 -2.27
C ALA A 103 7.77 5.15 -1.87
N TYR A 104 8.73 4.72 -2.70
CA TYR A 104 9.58 3.56 -2.42
C TYR A 104 10.34 3.72 -1.09
N ASN A 105 10.96 4.89 -0.89
CA ASN A 105 11.75 5.16 0.31
C ASN A 105 10.88 5.22 1.57
N LEU A 106 9.75 5.95 1.51
CA LEU A 106 8.83 6.05 2.64
C LEU A 106 8.22 4.69 2.98
N MET A 107 7.74 3.95 1.98
CA MET A 107 7.11 2.65 2.19
C MET A 107 8.09 1.66 2.83
N LYS A 108 9.35 1.61 2.38
CA LYS A 108 10.39 0.78 3.04
C LYS A 108 10.66 1.19 4.48
N GLU A 109 10.73 2.48 4.76
CA GLU A 109 10.90 2.98 6.13
C GLU A 109 9.74 2.55 7.02
N LEU A 110 8.50 2.73 6.56
CA LEU A 110 7.31 2.41 7.32
C LEU A 110 7.12 0.90 7.48
N CYS A 111 7.37 0.09 6.44
CA CYS A 111 7.36 -1.36 6.54
C CYS A 111 8.31 -1.84 7.65
N LYS A 112 9.53 -1.30 7.68
CA LYS A 112 10.49 -1.58 8.75
C LYS A 112 10.01 -1.09 10.12
N LYS A 113 9.45 0.11 10.21
CA LYS A 113 8.97 0.72 11.47
C LYS A 113 7.84 -0.08 12.11
N TYR A 114 6.90 -0.55 11.31
CA TYR A 114 5.71 -1.28 11.77
C TYR A 114 5.86 -2.80 11.69
N GLU A 115 7.05 -3.29 11.34
CA GLU A 115 7.38 -4.70 11.22
C GLU A 115 6.36 -5.44 10.33
N VAL A 116 6.18 -4.92 9.11
CA VAL A 116 5.46 -5.57 8.01
C VAL A 116 6.41 -5.74 6.83
N GLY A 117 6.11 -6.70 5.96
CA GLY A 117 6.89 -6.98 4.77
C GLY A 117 6.71 -5.89 3.71
N PHE A 118 7.64 -5.86 2.76
CA PHE A 118 7.66 -4.94 1.64
C PHE A 118 7.88 -5.71 0.34
N PHE A 119 7.16 -5.34 -0.70
CA PHE A 119 7.35 -5.86 -2.05
C PHE A 119 7.29 -4.73 -3.09
N ASP A 120 8.34 -4.64 -3.92
CA ASP A 120 8.44 -3.71 -5.06
C ASP A 120 7.81 -4.33 -6.31
N VAL A 121 6.52 -4.06 -6.53
CA VAL A 121 5.72 -4.68 -7.59
C VAL A 121 6.14 -4.15 -8.97
N SER A 122 6.34 -2.83 -9.08
CA SER A 122 6.67 -2.18 -10.35
C SER A 122 8.16 -2.18 -10.71
N GLY A 123 9.06 -2.33 -9.74
CA GLY A 123 10.50 -2.32 -9.93
C GLY A 123 11.11 -3.70 -10.20
N GLU A 124 12.22 -4.03 -9.52
CA GLU A 124 12.98 -5.27 -9.76
C GLU A 124 12.43 -6.49 -9.00
N GLY A 125 11.32 -6.33 -8.27
CA GLY A 125 10.73 -7.39 -7.45
C GLY A 125 11.50 -7.63 -6.15
N ASP A 126 12.01 -6.56 -5.54
CA ASP A 126 12.62 -6.59 -4.21
C ASP A 126 11.59 -7.02 -3.15
N ILE A 127 11.97 -7.95 -2.28
CA ILE A 127 11.12 -8.43 -1.18
C ILE A 127 11.91 -8.30 0.13
N PHE A 128 11.34 -7.60 1.11
CA PHE A 128 11.87 -7.52 2.48
C PHE A 128 10.85 -8.10 3.47
N TYR A 129 11.38 -8.70 4.53
CA TYR A 129 10.64 -9.35 5.61
C TYR A 129 11.08 -8.81 6.97
#